data_AF-A0A6G7BUB6-F1
#
_entry.id   AF-A0A6G7BUB6-F1
#
_cell.length_a   1.000
_cell.length_b   1.000
_cell.length_c   1.000
_cell.angle_alpha   90.00
_cell.angle_beta   90.00
_cell.angle_gamma   90.00
#
_symmetry.space_group_name_H-M   'P 1'
#
loop_
_entity.id
_entity.type
_entity.pdbx_description
1 polymer ?
#
loop_
_entity_poly.entity_id
_entity_poly.type
_entity_poly.pdbx_seq_one_letter_code
_entity_poly.pdbx_strand_id
1 'polypeptide(L)' 'MEQIVQSNSEEIDIPKRIFSQLIQELTKKDVPQSVIDQLKKTIITEQDFSEKALRLALISNSEL' A
#
# COMPACT_ATOMS: atom_id res chain seq x y z
N MET A 1 -36.12 12.41 -21.03
CA MET A 1 -35.58 11.52 -19.99
C MET A 1 -34.24 11.04 -20.49
N GLU A 2 -33.13 11.64 -20.07
CA GLU A 2 -31.80 11.06 -20.24
C GLU A 2 -31.01 11.40 -18.98
N GLN A 3 -31.05 10.48 -18.00
CA GLN A 3 -30.09 10.50 -16.91
C GLN A 3 -28.74 10.05 -17.48
N ILE A 4 -27.86 11.02 -17.71
CA ILE A 4 -26.42 10.77 -17.79
C ILE A 4 -25.97 10.31 -16.40
N VAL A 5 -26.01 9.00 -16.17
CA VAL A 5 -25.30 8.39 -15.07
C VAL A 5 -23.82 8.57 -15.40
N GLN A 6 -23.22 9.63 -14.84
CA GLN A 6 -21.78 9.73 -14.72
C GLN A 6 -21.33 8.52 -13.91
N SER A 7 -20.98 7.44 -14.62
CA SER A 7 -20.14 6.38 -14.10
C SER A 7 -18.78 7.02 -13.81
N ASN A 8 -18.65 7.66 -12.64
CA ASN A 8 -17.36 7.81 -12.00
C ASN A 8 -16.91 6.39 -11.66
N SER A 9 -16.43 5.67 -12.67
CA SER A 9 -15.55 4.54 -12.49
C SER A 9 -14.27 5.13 -11.94
N GLU A 10 -14.22 5.36 -10.63
CA GLU A 10 -12.95 5.37 -9.92
C GLU A 10 -12.29 4.04 -10.33
N GLU A 11 -11.27 4.11 -11.18
CA GLU A 11 -10.46 2.97 -11.55
C GLU A 11 -9.95 2.39 -10.23
N ILE A 12 -10.59 1.30 -9.77
CA ILE A 12 -10.22 0.69 -8.51
C ILE A 12 -8.85 0.09 -8.74
N ASP A 13 -7.81 0.80 -8.28
CA ASP A 13 -6.46 0.27 -8.20
C ASP A 13 -6.44 -0.84 -7.13
N ILE A 14 -6.76 -2.05 -7.59
CA ILE A 14 -6.86 -3.24 -6.74
C ILE A 14 -5.55 -3.48 -5.96
N PRO A 15 -4.36 -3.43 -6.59
CA PRO A 15 -3.10 -3.52 -5.86
C PRO A 15 -3.01 -2.50 -4.71
N LYS A 16 -3.20 -1.22 -5.00
CA LYS A 16 -3.12 -0.16 -3.99
C LYS A 16 -4.10 -0.39 -2.84
N ARG A 17 -5.32 -0.83 -3.13
CA ARG A 17 -6.34 -1.13 -2.11
C ARG A 17 -5.94 -2.30 -1.21
N ILE A 18 -5.48 -3.41 -1.77
CA ILE A 18 -5.06 -4.59 -1.01
C ILE A 18 -3.89 -4.23 -0.09
N PHE A 19 -2.88 -3.57 -0.63
CA PHE A 19 -1.70 -3.21 0.15
C PHE A 19 -1.97 -2.12 1.18
N SER A 20 -2.89 -1.18 0.91
CA SER A 20 -3.33 -0.21 1.91
C SER A 20 -4.02 -0.89 3.09
N GLN A 21 -4.85 -1.90 2.84
CA GLN A 21 -5.48 -2.69 3.91
C GLN A 21 -4.45 -3.49 4.71
N LEU A 22 -3.46 -4.10 4.05
CA LEU A 22 -2.36 -4.78 4.72
C LEU A 22 -1.65 -3.84 5.72
N ILE A 23 -1.32 -2.62 5.29
CA ILE A 23 -0.66 -1.62 6.14
C ILE A 23 -1.52 -1.27 7.36
N GLN A 24 -2.83 -1.09 7.17
CA GLN A 24 -3.75 -0.85 8.30
C GLN A 24 -3.76 -2.01 9.29
N GLU A 25 -3.76 -3.26 8.82
CA GLU A 25 -3.69 -4.42 9.69
C GLU A 25 -2.33 -4.52 10.41
N LEU A 26 -1.23 -4.17 9.76
CA LEU A 26 0.09 -4.12 10.39
C LEU A 26 0.17 -3.07 11.51
N THR A 27 -0.48 -1.91 11.35
CA THR A 27 -0.54 -0.88 12.42
C THR A 27 -1.30 -1.32 13.67
N LYS A 28 -2.15 -2.34 13.56
CA LYS A 28 -2.88 -2.91 14.71
C LYS A 28 -2.08 -4.00 15.43
N LYS A 29 -0.92 -4.40 14.88
CA LYS A 29 -0.05 -5.43 15.44
C LYS A 29 1.22 -4.81 16.01
N ASP A 30 1.96 -5.59 16.77
CA ASP A 30 3.28 -5.22 17.32
C ASP A 30 4.37 -5.28 16.22
N VAL A 31 4.13 -4.57 15.11
CA VAL A 31 5.08 -4.44 14.01
C VAL A 31 5.84 -3.14 14.21
N PRO A 32 7.19 -3.14 14.07
CA PRO A 32 7.96 -1.92 14.25
C PRO A 32 7.49 -0.81 13.32
N GLN A 33 7.25 0.39 13.87
CA GLN A 33 6.72 1.52 13.11
C GLN A 33 7.56 1.85 11.87
N SER A 34 8.89 1.70 11.96
CA SER A 34 9.78 1.89 10.82
C SER A 34 9.47 0.96 9.65
N VAL A 35 9.06 -0.31 9.90
CA VAL A 35 8.69 -1.27 8.84
C VAL A 35 7.44 -0.77 8.13
N ILE A 36 6.47 -0.29 8.91
CA ILE A 36 5.20 0.24 8.41
C ILE A 36 5.47 1.48 7.54
N ASP A 37 6.36 2.37 7.96
CA ASP A 37 6.67 3.60 7.23
C ASP A 37 7.42 3.32 5.92
N GLN A 38 8.36 2.36 5.91
CA GLN A 38 9.01 1.92 4.67
C GLN A 38 8.01 1.30 3.69
N LEU A 39 7.16 0.40 4.16
CA LEU A 39 6.12 -0.19 3.32
C LEU A 39 5.14 0.87 2.79
N LYS A 40 4.71 1.83 3.61
CA LYS A 40 3.87 2.95 3.18
C LYS A 40 4.56 3.77 2.08
N LYS A 41 5.84 4.08 2.23
CA LYS A 41 6.60 4.79 1.21
C LYS A 41 6.56 4.02 -0.12
N THR A 42 6.92 2.75 -0.11
CA THR A 42 6.97 1.91 -1.31
C THR A 42 5.60 1.73 -1.98
N ILE A 43 4.56 1.48 -1.19
CA ILE A 43 3.20 1.18 -1.69
C ILE A 43 2.43 2.45 -2.08
N ILE A 44 2.49 3.51 -1.28
CA ILE A 44 1.64 4.70 -1.44
C ILE A 44 2.36 5.80 -2.21
N THR A 45 3.65 6.00 -1.95
CA THR A 45 4.43 7.09 -2.57
C THR A 45 5.04 6.63 -3.88
N GLU A 46 5.72 5.48 -3.87
CA GLU A 46 6.43 4.95 -5.05
C GLU A 46 5.51 4.12 -5.96
N GLN A 47 4.39 3.62 -5.41
CA GLN A 47 3.45 2.72 -6.11
C GLN A 47 4.13 1.49 -6.72
N ASP A 48 5.19 1.01 -6.08
CA ASP A 48 5.92 -0.18 -6.50
C ASP A 48 5.46 -1.37 -5.65
N PHE A 49 4.66 -2.25 -6.28
CA PHE A 49 4.12 -3.45 -5.66
C PHE A 49 4.94 -4.71 -5.96
N SER A 50 6.11 -4.56 -6.59
CA SER A 50 6.95 -5.70 -6.94
C SER A 50 7.46 -6.39 -5.68
N GLU A 51 7.60 -7.73 -5.76
CA GLU A 51 8.16 -8.52 -4.66
C GLU A 51 9.52 -7.96 -4.20
N LYS A 52 10.36 -7.54 -5.15
CA LYS A 52 11.67 -6.96 -4.86
C LYS A 52 11.56 -5.68 -4.03
N ALA A 53 10.70 -4.75 -4.41
CA ALA A 53 10.53 -3.49 -3.70
C ALA A 53 9.96 -3.72 -2.29
N LEU A 54 8.97 -4.61 -2.16
CA LEU A 54 8.39 -4.96 -0.87
C LEU A 54 9.41 -5.66 0.04
N ARG A 55 10.22 -6.58 -0.50
CA ARG A 55 11.31 -7.21 0.26
C ARG A 55 12.33 -6.19 0.73
N LEU A 56 12.75 -5.26 -0.14
CA LEU A 56 13.67 -4.19 0.26
C LEU A 56 13.07 -3.32 1.37
N ALA A 57 11.81 -2.91 1.26
CA ALA A 57 11.11 -2.15 2.29
C ALA A 57 11.07 -2.86 3.66
N LEU A 58 11.02 -4.20 3.66
CA LEU A 58 11.07 -5.01 4.89
C LEU A 58 12.49 -5.19 5.44
N ILE A 59 13.49 -5.37 4.55
CA ILE A 59 14.88 -5.71 4.91
C ILE A 59 15.71 -4.48 5.26
N SER A 60 15.40 -3.30 4.72
CA SER A 60 16.09 -2.04 5.08
C SER A 60 15.99 -1.68 6.56
N ASN A 61 15.21 -2.43 7.35
CA ASN A 61 15.12 -2.34 8.81
C ASN A 61 15.92 -3.39 9.58
N SER A 62 16.58 -4.33 8.91
CA SER A 62 17.34 -5.42 9.52
C SER A 62 18.84 -5.10 9.67
N GLU A 63 19.29 -3.89 9.32
CA GLU A 63 20.69 -3.45 9.43
C GLU A 63 20.94 -2.40 10.53
N LEU A 64 20.37 -2.60 11.74
CA LEU A 64 20.79 -1.89 12.96
C LEU A 64 20.83 -2.83 14.17
#